data_AF-L8JJ04-F1
#
_entry.id   AF-L8JJ04-F1
#
_cell.length_a   1.000
_cell.length_b   1.000
_cell.length_c   1.000
_cell.angle_alpha   90.00
_cell.angle_beta   90.00
_cell.angle_gamma   90.00
#
_symmetry.space_group_name_H-M   'P 1'
#
loop_
_entity.id
_entity.type
_entity.pdbx_description
1 polymer ?
#
loop_
_entity_poly.entity_id
_entity_poly.type
_entity_poly.pdbx_seq_one_letter_code
_entity_poly.pdbx_strand_id
1 'polypeptide(L)'
;MKSEPGTYSWDDLVRDKRTHWDGVRNYQARNNMKAMKEGDLALFYHSVNEKAVVGVAKIVKEYYQDPSTDDERWVVVDVAPYQQLKSSVTLDDIKNDKRLEQMVLVRNSRLSVQPVKKEEFDIILGMSE
;
A
#
# COMPACT_ATOMS: atom_id res chain seq x y z
N MET A 1 -0.34 -0.93 0.31
CA MET A 1 -0.92 0.16 1.10
C MET A 1 -2.17 0.64 0.39
N LYS A 2 -3.30 0.72 1.08
CA LYS A 2 -4.59 1.11 0.47
C LYS A 2 -4.85 2.60 0.65
N SER A 3 -5.29 3.25 -0.41
CA SER A 3 -5.79 4.62 -0.38
C SER A 3 -7.10 4.73 -1.16
N GLU A 4 -7.98 5.63 -0.75
CA GLU A 4 -9.13 6.00 -1.57
C GLU A 4 -8.69 7.09 -2.55
N PRO A 5 -8.87 6.92 -3.87
CA PRO A 5 -8.39 7.87 -4.87
C PRO A 5 -8.98 9.27 -4.73
N GLY A 6 -10.21 9.38 -4.21
CA GLY A 6 -10.85 10.66 -3.93
C GLY A 6 -10.24 11.42 -2.75
N THR A 7 -9.44 10.75 -1.91
CA THR A 7 -8.75 11.34 -0.77
C THR A 7 -7.26 11.55 -1.07
N TYR A 8 -6.59 10.53 -1.59
CA TYR A 8 -5.18 10.61 -1.99
C TYR A 8 -4.84 9.52 -3.03
N SER A 9 -4.70 9.93 -4.29
CA SER A 9 -4.46 9.05 -5.43
C SER A 9 -2.98 8.74 -5.66
N TRP A 10 -2.69 7.82 -6.57
CA TRP A 10 -1.34 7.62 -7.08
C TRP A 10 -0.77 8.88 -7.75
N ASP A 11 -1.59 9.62 -8.49
CA ASP A 11 -1.16 10.85 -9.17
C ASP A 11 -0.81 11.96 -8.17
N ASP A 12 -1.49 12.01 -7.03
CA ASP A 12 -1.13 12.89 -5.91
C ASP A 12 0.27 12.53 -5.39
N LEU A 13 0.54 11.23 -5.16
CA LEU A 13 1.87 10.79 -4.72
C LEU A 13 2.97 11.11 -5.75
N VAL A 14 2.68 10.97 -7.05
CA VAL A 14 3.62 11.32 -8.12
C VAL A 14 3.90 12.83 -8.12
N ARG A 15 2.86 13.66 -8.02
CA ARG A 15 2.97 15.12 -7.95
C ARG A 15 3.79 15.55 -6.73
N ASP A 16 3.45 15.02 -5.56
CA ASP A 16 4.01 15.43 -4.28
C ASP A 16 5.42 14.85 -4.06
N LYS A 17 5.79 13.80 -4.82
CA LYS A 17 7.08 13.07 -4.82
C LYS A 17 7.41 12.36 -3.51
N ARG A 18 6.77 12.74 -2.42
CA ARG A 18 6.89 12.15 -1.10
C ARG A 18 5.70 12.58 -0.25
N THR A 19 5.19 11.66 0.56
CA THR A 19 4.24 11.98 1.63
C THR A 19 4.51 11.15 2.86
N HIS A 20 3.97 11.56 4.00
CA HIS A 20 3.86 10.71 5.18
C HIS A 20 2.53 9.95 5.11
N TRP A 21 2.58 8.64 5.32
CA TRP A 21 1.40 7.78 5.18
C TRP A 21 0.58 7.77 6.48
N ASP A 22 -0.35 8.72 6.58
CA ASP A 22 -1.17 8.98 7.75
C ASP A 22 -2.51 8.20 7.76
N GLY A 23 -3.40 8.58 8.68
CA GLY A 23 -4.78 8.06 8.76
C GLY A 23 -4.92 6.62 9.23
N VAL A 24 -3.82 5.89 9.46
CA VAL A 24 -3.88 4.50 9.93
C VAL A 24 -4.26 4.45 11.42
N ARG A 25 -5.46 3.93 11.70
CA ARG A 25 -6.01 3.75 13.06
C ARG A 25 -6.35 2.29 13.39
N ASN A 26 -5.69 1.35 12.71
CA ASN A 26 -5.80 -0.08 12.99
C ASN A 26 -4.48 -0.61 13.57
N TYR A 27 -4.53 -1.29 14.72
CA TYR A 27 -3.34 -1.78 15.42
C TYR A 27 -2.48 -2.75 14.58
N GLN A 28 -3.09 -3.64 13.81
CA GLN A 28 -2.36 -4.58 12.96
C GLN A 28 -1.69 -3.84 11.79
N ALA A 29 -2.41 -2.92 11.13
CA ALA A 29 -1.87 -2.09 10.06
C ALA A 29 -0.70 -1.23 10.55
N ARG A 30 -0.84 -0.65 11.76
CA ARG A 30 0.24 0.08 12.43
C ARG A 30 1.46 -0.80 12.66
N ASN A 31 1.28 -2.01 13.17
CA ASN A 31 2.39 -2.92 13.40
C ASN A 31 3.10 -3.31 12.09
N ASN A 32 2.36 -3.44 10.99
CA ASN A 32 2.96 -3.63 9.66
C ASN A 32 3.79 -2.41 9.22
N MET A 33 3.32 -1.18 9.47
CA MET A 33 4.12 0.02 9.21
C MET A 33 5.38 0.09 10.07
N LYS A 34 5.30 -0.30 11.35
CA LYS A 34 6.47 -0.35 12.24
C LYS A 34 7.53 -1.36 11.77
N ALA A 35 7.13 -2.38 11.03
CA ALA A 35 8.03 -3.40 10.50
C ALA A 35 8.73 -2.98 9.19
N MET A 36 8.26 -1.93 8.52
CA MET A 36 8.83 -1.44 7.26
C MET A 36 10.23 -0.86 7.46
N LYS A 37 11.09 -1.08 6.48
CA LYS A 37 12.44 -0.55 6.40
C LYS A 37 12.62 0.39 5.23
N GLU A 38 13.54 1.34 5.39
CA GLU A 38 13.90 2.22 4.27
C GLU A 38 14.40 1.37 3.11
N GLY A 39 13.84 1.58 1.92
CA GLY A 39 14.11 0.75 0.76
C GLY A 39 13.01 -0.26 0.42
N ASP A 40 12.16 -0.63 1.37
CA ASP A 40 11.07 -1.57 1.12
C ASP A 40 10.10 -1.03 0.06
N LEU A 41 9.53 -1.94 -0.72
CA LEU A 41 8.54 -1.63 -1.74
C LEU A 41 7.13 -1.98 -1.25
N ALA A 42 6.16 -1.17 -1.67
CA ALA A 42 4.76 -1.35 -1.32
C ALA A 42 3.88 -1.19 -2.56
N LEU A 43 2.99 -2.15 -2.80
CA LEU A 43 1.94 -2.01 -3.80
C LEU A 43 0.99 -0.87 -3.38
N PHE A 44 0.81 0.14 -4.23
CA PHE A 44 -0.15 1.21 -4.03
C PHE A 44 -1.51 0.79 -4.59
N TYR A 45 -2.47 0.60 -3.69
CA TYR A 45 -3.78 0.05 -4.02
C TYR A 45 -4.86 1.12 -3.88
N HIS A 46 -5.52 1.44 -4.98
CA HIS A 46 -6.75 2.22 -4.98
C HIS A 46 -7.90 1.39 -4.41
N SER A 47 -8.70 1.99 -3.53
CA SER A 47 -9.79 1.35 -2.81
C SER A 47 -11.14 2.06 -3.06
N VAL A 48 -12.23 1.48 -2.53
CA VAL A 48 -13.61 1.95 -2.69
C VAL A 48 -14.10 1.90 -4.15
N ASN A 49 -13.76 2.87 -4.99
CA ASN A 49 -14.30 3.02 -6.34
C ASN A 49 -13.43 2.40 -7.44
N GLU A 50 -12.11 2.37 -7.25
CA GLU A 50 -11.15 1.83 -8.23
C GLU A 50 -10.32 0.73 -7.56
N LYS A 51 -10.91 -0.43 -7.30
CA LYS A 51 -10.27 -1.49 -6.53
C LYS A 51 -9.15 -2.17 -7.33
N ALA A 52 -7.96 -1.59 -7.33
CA ALA A 52 -6.84 -2.06 -8.13
C ALA A 52 -5.49 -1.65 -7.54
N VAL A 53 -4.45 -2.42 -7.83
CA VAL A 53 -3.07 -1.97 -7.69
C VAL A 53 -2.72 -1.13 -8.91
N VAL A 54 -2.22 0.09 -8.69
CA VAL A 54 -1.97 1.07 -9.76
C VAL A 54 -0.50 1.49 -9.85
N GLY A 55 0.28 1.22 -8.80
CA GLY A 55 1.68 1.61 -8.73
C GLY A 55 2.42 0.89 -7.61
N VAL A 56 3.71 1.18 -7.52
CA VAL A 56 4.62 0.74 -6.48
C VAL A 56 5.19 1.99 -5.82
N ALA A 57 5.00 2.11 -4.51
CA ALA A 57 5.66 3.10 -3.69
C ALA A 57 6.90 2.48 -3.03
N LYS A 58 7.85 3.33 -2.63
CA LYS A 58 9.03 2.96 -1.84
C LYS A 58 9.01 3.67 -0.50
N ILE A 59 9.36 2.95 0.56
CA ILE A 59 9.54 3.52 1.88
C ILE A 59 10.85 4.32 1.89
N VAL A 60 10.75 5.61 2.19
CA VAL A 60 11.88 6.57 2.22
C VAL A 60 12.16 7.13 3.61
N LYS A 61 11.37 6.72 4.61
CA LYS A 61 11.63 6.94 6.03
C LYS A 61 10.91 5.88 6.86
N GLU A 62 11.62 5.25 7.78
CA GLU A 62 11.03 4.34 8.78
C GLU A 62 10.02 5.06 9.69
N TYR A 63 9.31 4.28 10.51
CA TYR A 63 8.20 4.80 11.28
C TYR A 63 8.61 5.91 12.28
N TYR A 64 7.73 6.89 12.45
CA TYR A 64 7.79 7.90 13.49
C TYR A 64 6.38 8.26 13.96
N GLN A 65 6.23 8.98 15.08
CA GLN A 65 4.92 9.38 15.58
C GLN A 65 4.12 10.12 14.50
N ASP A 66 2.84 9.77 14.37
CA ASP A 66 1.93 10.45 13.44
C ASP A 66 1.76 11.92 13.84
N PRO A 67 2.19 12.90 13.00
CA PRO A 67 2.15 14.31 13.35
C PRO A 67 0.72 14.88 13.41
N SER A 68 -0.28 14.14 12.95
CA SER A 68 -1.70 14.54 13.02
C SER A 68 -2.33 14.29 14.39
N THR A 69 -1.62 13.68 15.35
CA THR A 69 -2.17 13.33 16.66
C THR A 69 -1.15 13.32 17.79
N ASP A 70 -1.58 13.73 18.99
CA ASP A 70 -0.80 13.62 20.23
C ASP A 70 -0.81 12.19 20.81
N ASP A 71 -1.59 11.26 20.24
CA ASP A 71 -1.63 9.87 20.66
C ASP A 71 -0.42 9.09 20.09
N GLU A 72 0.60 8.92 20.92
CA GLU A 72 1.87 8.22 20.61
C GLU A 72 1.70 6.78 20.12
N ARG A 73 0.50 6.20 20.27
CA ARG A 73 0.20 4.87 19.73
C ARG A 73 0.23 4.84 18.21
N TRP A 74 0.00 5.96 17.52
CA TRP A 74 -0.10 6.02 16.07
C TRP A 74 1.21 6.52 15.43
N VAL A 75 1.55 5.89 14.32
CA VAL A 75 2.79 6.17 13.59
C VAL A 75 2.51 6.33 12.12
N VAL A 76 3.41 6.99 11.42
CA VAL A 76 3.45 7.09 9.96
C VAL A 76 4.83 6.65 9.47
N VAL A 77 4.91 6.30 8.19
CA VAL A 77 6.17 6.14 7.43
C VAL A 77 6.15 7.14 6.28
N ASP A 78 7.31 7.52 5.75
CA ASP A 78 7.29 8.32 4.51
C ASP A 78 7.44 7.41 3.29
N VAL A 79 6.65 7.71 2.26
CA VAL A 79 6.65 6.99 0.99
C VAL A 79 6.86 7.92 -0.19
N ALA A 80 7.51 7.42 -1.23
CA ALA A 80 7.74 8.10 -2.50
C ALA A 80 7.28 7.21 -3.67
N PRO A 81 6.90 7.78 -4.82
CA PRO A 81 6.61 6.98 -6.01
C PRO A 81 7.87 6.25 -6.45
N TYR A 82 7.74 4.97 -6.80
CA TYR A 82 8.85 4.14 -7.30
C TYR A 82 8.61 3.72 -8.75
N GLN A 83 7.46 3.13 -9.04
CA GLN A 83 7.12 2.66 -10.38
C GLN A 83 5.61 2.73 -10.59
N GLN A 84 5.17 3.34 -11.71
CA GLN A 84 3.80 3.22 -12.17
C GLN A 84 3.61 1.87 -12.90
N LEU A 85 2.50 1.18 -12.65
CA LEU A 85 2.17 -0.03 -13.39
C LEU A 85 1.68 0.34 -14.80
N LYS A 86 2.04 -0.45 -15.82
CA LYS A 86 1.58 -0.19 -17.19
C LYS A 86 0.07 -0.43 -17.32
N SER A 87 -0.38 -1.53 -16.71
CA SER A 87 -1.80 -1.87 -16.56
C SER A 87 -2.11 -2.02 -15.08
N SER A 88 -3.21 -1.41 -14.62
CA SER A 88 -3.68 -1.61 -13.24
C SER A 88 -4.15 -3.05 -13.04
N VAL A 89 -3.79 -3.66 -11.92
CA VAL A 89 -4.20 -5.03 -11.59
C VAL A 89 -5.41 -4.98 -10.66
N THR A 90 -6.59 -5.35 -11.16
CA THR A 90 -7.83 -5.18 -10.39
C THR A 90 -7.96 -6.21 -9.28
N LEU A 91 -8.76 -5.89 -8.25
CA LEU A 91 -9.08 -6.84 -7.19
C LEU A 91 -9.78 -8.10 -7.75
N ASP A 92 -10.52 -7.97 -8.85
CA ASP A 92 -11.17 -9.11 -9.49
C ASP A 92 -10.13 -10.04 -10.13
N ASP A 93 -9.16 -9.49 -10.87
CA ASP A 93 -8.03 -10.24 -11.43
C ASP A 93 -7.26 -10.97 -10.32
N ILE A 94 -6.99 -10.26 -9.21
CA ILE A 94 -6.27 -10.80 -8.05
C ILE A 94 -7.05 -11.95 -7.40
N LYS A 95 -8.38 -11.85 -7.29
CA LYS A 95 -9.22 -12.90 -6.70
C LYS A 95 -9.36 -14.12 -7.60
N ASN A 96 -9.31 -13.92 -8.92
CA ASN A 96 -9.45 -14.99 -9.90
C ASN A 96 -8.13 -15.74 -10.14
N ASP A 97 -6.99 -15.20 -9.68
CA ASP A 97 -5.70 -15.88 -9.73
C ASP A 97 -5.48 -16.81 -8.52
N LYS A 98 -5.47 -18.12 -8.78
CA LYS A 98 -5.25 -19.15 -7.73
C LYS A 98 -3.91 -19.00 -6.99
N ARG A 99 -2.91 -18.37 -7.59
CA ARG A 99 -1.61 -18.15 -6.95
C ARG A 99 -1.69 -17.09 -5.85
N LEU A 100 -2.71 -16.24 -5.88
CA LEU A 100 -2.93 -15.12 -4.95
C LEU A 100 -4.06 -15.40 -3.94
N GLU A 101 -4.63 -16.61 -3.92
CA GLU A 101 -5.75 -16.97 -3.03
C GLU A 101 -5.43 -16.75 -1.54
N GLN A 102 -4.14 -16.86 -1.18
CA GLN A 102 -3.66 -16.70 0.19
C GLN A 102 -3.21 -15.28 0.53
N MET A 103 -3.19 -14.38 -0.45
CA MET A 103 -2.76 -13.00 -0.27
C MET A 103 -3.65 -12.30 0.76
N VAL A 104 -3.03 -11.51 1.65
CA VAL A 104 -3.75 -10.79 2.71
C VAL A 104 -4.82 -9.86 2.13
N LEU A 105 -4.62 -9.35 0.91
CA LEU A 105 -5.57 -8.49 0.20
C LEU A 105 -6.90 -9.21 -0.06
N VAL A 106 -6.83 -10.50 -0.37
CA VAL A 106 -7.98 -11.38 -0.63
C VAL A 106 -8.61 -11.82 0.69
N ARG A 107 -7.82 -12.27 1.66
CA ARG A 107 -8.33 -12.88 2.90
C ARG A 107 -8.73 -11.90 4.00
N ASN A 108 -8.15 -10.70 4.02
CA ASN A 108 -8.42 -9.66 5.02
C ASN A 108 -8.60 -8.29 4.35
N SER A 109 -9.77 -8.11 3.74
CA SER A 109 -10.09 -6.91 2.96
C SER A 109 -10.10 -5.61 3.77
N ARG A 110 -10.33 -5.67 5.09
CA ARG A 110 -10.42 -4.49 5.98
C ARG A 110 -9.07 -3.96 6.45
N LEU A 111 -7.99 -4.73 6.28
CA LEU A 111 -6.65 -4.29 6.68
C LEU A 111 -6.09 -3.30 5.62
N SER A 112 -5.72 -2.09 6.01
CA SER A 112 -5.27 -1.03 5.06
C SER A 112 -3.78 -1.09 4.72
N VAL A 113 -2.95 -1.52 5.67
CA VAL A 113 -1.52 -1.80 5.46
C VAL A 113 -1.29 -3.27 5.74
N GLN A 114 -0.75 -3.97 4.75
CA GLN A 114 -0.68 -5.43 4.74
C GLN A 114 0.72 -5.87 4.29
N PRO A 115 1.28 -6.96 4.84
CA PRO A 115 2.45 -7.59 4.26
C PRO A 115 2.07 -8.24 2.92
N VAL A 116 3.01 -8.28 2.00
CA VAL A 116 2.91 -8.99 0.72
C VAL A 116 4.14 -9.88 0.62
N LYS A 117 3.95 -11.17 0.33
CA LYS A 117 5.10 -12.06 0.11
C LYS A 117 5.80 -11.70 -1.19
N LYS A 118 7.09 -12.02 -1.30
CA LYS A 118 7.85 -11.73 -2.51
C LYS A 118 7.20 -12.36 -3.74
N GLU A 119 6.74 -13.60 -3.64
CA GLU A 119 6.10 -14.32 -4.74
C GLU A 119 4.79 -13.65 -5.18
N GLU A 120 3.98 -13.20 -4.21
CA GLU A 120 2.74 -12.47 -4.48
C GLU A 120 3.01 -11.12 -5.16
N PHE A 121 4.05 -10.41 -4.69
CA PHE A 121 4.48 -9.14 -5.27
C PHE A 121 4.92 -9.30 -6.73
N ASP A 122 5.77 -10.30 -7.00
CA ASP A 122 6.26 -10.60 -8.35
C ASP A 122 5.13 -11.00 -9.30
N ILE A 123 4.13 -11.76 -8.81
CA ILE A 123 2.94 -12.11 -9.60
C ILE A 123 2.15 -10.86 -9.97
N ILE A 124 1.89 -9.96 -9.02
CA ILE A 124 1.18 -8.70 -9.29
C ILE A 124 1.92 -7.86 -10.33
N LEU A 125 3.26 -7.76 -10.22
CA LEU A 125 4.04 -7.06 -11.24
C LEU A 125 3.92 -7.71 -12.61
N GLY A 126 4.03 -9.04 -12.70
CA GLY A 126 3.88 -9.76 -13.97
C GLY A 126 2.47 -9.66 -14.58
N MET A 127 1.42 -9.50 -13.76
CA MET A 127 0.05 -9.24 -14.25
C MET A 127 -0.10 -7.84 -14.85
N SER A 128 0.81 -6.91 -14.53
CA SER A 128 0.75 -5.52 -14.97
C SER A 128 1.51 -5.22 -16.26
N GLU A 129 2.26 -6.20 -16.79
CA GLU A 129 3.21 -6.03 -17.91
C GLU A 129 2.59 -5.90 -19.30
#